data_AF-A0A918XZM2-F1
#
_entry.id   AF-A0A918XZM2-F1
#
_cell.length_a   1.000
_cell.length_b   1.000
_cell.length_c   1.000
_cell.angle_alpha   90.00
_cell.angle_beta   90.00
_cell.angle_gamma   90.00
#
_symmetry.space_group_name_H-M   'P 1'
#
loop_
_entity.id
_entity.type
_entity.pdbx_description
1 polymer ?
#
loop_
_entity_poly.entity_id
_entity_poly.type
_entity_poly.pdbx_seq_one_letter_code
_entity_poly.pdbx_strand_id
1 'polypeptide(L)'
;MSASDAPDDLRVVHELADLAALVGRRRGLYVRWSRGPETDLDATSSTDELTGVPMPGLSANPLDVEDWWGDRPVELWVARRLYDYAHLPHDKGPGVRPWVLEGHETGRGPDNEPLVVDVEPLCWIGSHVIEEARDAVARQEPEWGTLRRSGG
;
A
#
# COMPACT_ATOMS: atom_id res chain seq x y z
N MET A 1 18.47 -22.00 14.00
CA MET A 1 17.05 -22.29 13.78
C MET A 1 16.30 -21.29 14.63
N SER A 2 15.96 -20.13 14.05
CA SER A 2 15.25 -19.07 14.77
C SER A 2 13.76 -19.28 14.61
N ALA A 3 13.05 -19.19 15.73
CA ALA A 3 11.61 -19.31 15.81
C ALA A 3 10.94 -18.24 14.95
N SER A 4 9.97 -18.67 14.15
CA SER A 4 9.03 -17.80 13.43
C SER A 4 8.32 -16.89 14.41
N ASP A 5 8.48 -15.58 14.27
CA ASP A 5 7.52 -14.63 14.79
C ASP A 5 6.19 -14.91 14.08
N ALA A 6 5.17 -15.26 14.85
CA ALA A 6 3.84 -15.44 14.30
C ALA A 6 3.30 -14.07 13.82
N PRO A 7 2.54 -14.03 12.72
CA PRO A 7 1.97 -12.80 12.16
C PRO A 7 1.01 -12.01 13.07
N ASP A 8 0.65 -12.55 14.24
CA ASP A 8 -0.23 -11.94 15.24
C ASP A 8 0.45 -10.81 16.06
N ASP A 9 1.78 -10.72 16.09
CA ASP A 9 2.53 -9.73 16.89
C ASP A 9 3.09 -8.54 16.07
N LEU A 10 2.59 -8.34 14.85
CA LEU A 10 3.04 -7.23 14.02
C LEU A 10 2.74 -5.89 14.70
N ARG A 11 3.81 -5.10 14.87
CA ARG A 11 3.69 -3.74 15.37
C ARG A 11 2.73 -2.91 14.50
N VAL A 12 2.10 -1.92 15.13
CA VAL A 12 1.27 -0.93 14.43
C VAL A 12 2.08 0.36 14.31
N VAL A 13 2.15 0.93 13.11
CA VAL A 13 2.65 2.29 12.88
C VAL A 13 1.50 3.27 13.07
N HIS A 14 1.68 4.25 13.97
CA HIS A 14 0.62 5.18 14.36
C HIS A 14 0.76 6.57 13.72
N GLU A 15 1.95 6.92 13.24
CA GLU A 15 2.26 8.23 12.68
C GLU A 15 2.75 8.09 11.22
N LEU A 16 2.30 8.97 10.33
CA LEU A 16 2.69 8.99 8.92
C LEU A 16 4.18 9.24 8.75
N ALA A 17 4.78 10.07 9.60
CA ALA A 17 6.21 10.33 9.61
C ALA A 17 7.04 9.06 9.87
N ASP A 18 6.56 8.15 10.74
CA ASP A 18 7.24 6.89 11.03
C ASP A 18 7.19 5.93 9.84
N LEU A 19 6.06 5.89 9.13
CA LEU A 19 5.92 5.13 7.90
C LEU A 19 6.82 5.70 6.79
N ALA A 20 6.86 7.03 6.65
CA ALA A 20 7.77 7.71 5.72
C ALA A 20 9.24 7.42 6.03
N ALA A 21 9.61 7.40 7.30
CA ALA A 21 10.96 7.04 7.73
C ALA A 21 11.29 5.57 7.44
N LEU A 22 10.32 4.64 7.53
CA LEU A 22 10.50 3.26 7.09
C LEU A 22 10.76 3.17 5.58
N VAL A 23 9.93 3.85 4.78
CA VAL A 23 10.06 3.93 3.31
C VAL A 23 11.38 4.58 2.88
N GLY A 24 11.86 5.58 3.61
CA GLY A 24 13.16 6.21 3.30
C GLY A 24 14.38 5.34 3.59
N ARG A 25 14.24 4.26 4.38
CA ARG A 25 15.36 3.39 4.81
C ARG A 25 15.40 2.03 4.12
N ARG A 26 14.30 1.62 3.48
CA ARG A 26 14.17 0.29 2.84
C ARG A 26 13.67 0.45 1.40
N ARG A 27 13.86 -0.60 0.62
CA ARG A 27 13.37 -0.73 -0.76
C ARG A 27 12.59 -2.04 -0.86
N GLY A 28 11.83 -2.21 -1.94
CA GLY A 28 10.96 -3.38 -2.11
C GLY A 28 9.79 -3.39 -1.14
N LEU A 29 9.35 -2.21 -0.68
CA LEU A 29 8.21 -2.10 0.22
C LEU A 29 6.91 -1.92 -0.56
N TYR A 30 5.86 -2.59 -0.08
CA TYR A 30 4.51 -2.47 -0.61
C TYR A 30 3.51 -2.28 0.53
N VAL A 31 2.36 -1.67 0.20
CA VAL A 31 1.18 -1.61 1.05
C VAL A 31 0.09 -2.49 0.45
N ARG A 32 -0.47 -3.36 1.29
CA ARG A 32 -1.61 -4.20 0.94
C ARG A 32 -2.79 -3.89 1.85
N TRP A 33 -3.98 -3.88 1.25
CA TRP A 33 -5.25 -3.73 1.95
C TRP A 33 -5.99 -5.06 1.93
N SER A 34 -6.12 -5.69 3.09
CA SER A 34 -6.76 -6.99 3.22
C SER A 34 -7.19 -7.24 4.67
N ARG A 35 -7.73 -8.44 4.94
CA ARG A 35 -8.04 -8.88 6.31
C ARG A 35 -6.79 -9.19 7.13
N GLY A 36 -5.64 -9.32 6.48
CA GLY A 36 -4.35 -9.35 7.12
C GLY A 36 -3.39 -10.39 6.58
N PRO A 37 -2.14 -10.33 7.05
CA PRO A 37 -1.08 -11.26 6.68
C PRO A 37 -1.46 -12.72 6.90
N GLU A 38 -2.12 -13.05 8.02
CA GLU A 38 -2.50 -14.44 8.31
C GLU A 38 -3.40 -15.01 7.21
N THR A 39 -4.44 -14.27 6.85
CA THR A 39 -5.37 -14.68 5.79
C THR A 39 -4.70 -14.76 4.42
N ASP A 40 -3.81 -13.81 4.12
CA ASP A 40 -3.20 -13.70 2.80
C ASP A 40 -2.05 -14.68 2.59
N LEU A 41 -1.26 -14.95 3.63
CA LEU A 41 -0.15 -15.90 3.57
C LEU A 41 -0.64 -17.35 3.51
N ASP A 42 -1.81 -17.65 4.09
CA ASP A 42 -2.47 -18.95 3.93
C ASP A 42 -2.99 -19.15 2.48
N ALA A 43 -3.53 -18.09 1.86
CA ALA A 43 -4.04 -18.15 0.50
C ALA A 43 -2.93 -18.07 -0.57
N THR A 44 -1.79 -17.45 -0.25
CA THR A 44 -0.58 -17.22 -1.09
C THR A 44 -0.80 -16.48 -2.42
N SER A 45 -2.05 -16.14 -2.77
CA SER A 45 -2.42 -15.50 -4.03
C SER A 45 -3.64 -14.59 -3.88
N SER A 46 -3.66 -13.50 -4.65
CA SER A 46 -4.88 -12.73 -4.87
C SER A 46 -5.70 -13.32 -6.01
N THR A 47 -6.98 -13.01 -6.05
CA THR A 47 -7.90 -13.47 -7.09
C THR A 47 -8.31 -12.29 -7.95
N ASP A 48 -8.30 -12.45 -9.27
CA ASP A 48 -8.93 -11.48 -10.17
C ASP A 48 -10.45 -11.46 -9.92
N GLU A 49 -10.98 -10.33 -9.48
CA GLU A 49 -12.39 -10.19 -9.12
C GLU A 49 -13.32 -10.38 -10.33
N LEU A 50 -12.86 -10.12 -11.55
CA LEU A 50 -13.66 -10.29 -12.76
C LEU A 50 -13.79 -11.76 -13.18
N THR A 51 -12.69 -12.51 -13.18
CA THR A 51 -12.64 -13.88 -13.72
C THR A 51 -12.60 -14.98 -12.67
N GLY A 52 -12.28 -14.65 -11.41
CA GLY A 52 -12.05 -15.62 -10.34
C GLY A 52 -10.73 -16.37 -10.45
N VAL A 53 -9.85 -16.01 -11.40
CA VAL A 53 -8.56 -16.68 -11.61
C VAL A 53 -7.57 -16.29 -10.50
N PRO A 54 -6.85 -17.25 -9.88
CA PRO A 54 -5.77 -16.93 -8.96
C PRO A 54 -4.61 -16.26 -9.72
N MET A 55 -4.19 -15.11 -9.21
CA MET A 55 -3.05 -14.36 -9.72
C MET A 55 -1.75 -14.91 -9.13
N PRO A 56 -0.61 -14.81 -9.84
CA PRO A 56 0.67 -15.32 -9.37
C PRO A 56 1.30 -14.44 -8.27
N GLY A 57 0.56 -14.09 -7.21
CA GLY A 57 1.07 -13.30 -6.09
C GLY A 57 -0.01 -12.47 -5.40
N LEU A 58 0.40 -11.73 -4.37
CA LEU A 58 -0.46 -10.78 -3.67
C LEU A 58 -0.46 -9.44 -4.40
N SER A 59 -1.65 -8.98 -4.80
CA SER A 59 -1.86 -7.63 -5.31
C SER A 59 -1.55 -6.61 -4.21
N ALA A 60 -0.58 -5.71 -4.45
CA ALA A 60 -0.12 -4.72 -3.49
C ALA A 60 0.41 -3.47 -4.20
N ASN A 61 0.40 -2.34 -3.50
CA ASN A 61 0.82 -1.06 -4.07
C ASN A 61 2.25 -0.70 -3.63
N PRO A 62 3.13 -0.27 -4.55
CA PRO A 62 4.51 0.04 -4.20
C PRO A 62 4.59 1.29 -3.32
N LEU A 63 5.37 1.19 -2.24
CA LEU A 63 5.71 2.30 -1.37
C LEU A 63 7.03 2.95 -1.73
N ASP A 64 7.91 2.25 -2.45
CA ASP A 64 9.19 2.78 -2.91
C ASP A 64 9.00 4.11 -3.64
N VAL A 65 9.84 5.10 -3.28
CA VAL A 65 9.83 6.42 -3.89
C VAL A 65 10.51 6.34 -5.25
N GLU A 66 9.80 6.81 -6.28
CA GLU A 66 10.29 6.86 -7.66
C GLU A 66 11.26 8.03 -7.89
N ASP A 67 12.22 7.86 -8.78
CA ASP A 67 13.26 8.86 -9.05
C ASP A 67 12.70 10.21 -9.52
N TRP A 68 11.61 10.20 -10.29
CA TRP A 68 10.95 11.42 -10.75
C TRP A 68 10.31 12.22 -9.62
N TRP A 69 10.15 11.64 -8.42
CA TRP A 69 9.70 12.37 -7.23
C TRP A 69 10.70 13.47 -6.84
N GLY A 70 11.99 13.28 -7.12
CA GLY A 70 13.04 14.26 -6.84
C GLY A 70 13.12 14.61 -5.36
N ASP A 71 13.33 15.89 -5.05
CA ASP A 71 13.54 16.39 -3.69
C ASP A 71 12.23 16.61 -2.88
N ARG A 72 11.09 16.11 -3.37
CA ARG A 72 9.81 16.26 -2.67
C ARG A 72 9.73 15.39 -1.42
N PRO A 73 8.93 15.77 -0.41
CA PRO A 73 8.85 15.02 0.84
C PRO A 73 8.41 13.56 0.63
N VAL A 74 9.12 12.62 1.26
CA VAL A 74 8.74 11.19 1.29
C VAL A 74 7.41 11.00 2.01
N GLU A 75 7.15 11.80 3.05
CA GLU A 75 5.89 11.77 3.78
C GLU A 75 4.68 12.04 2.87
N LEU A 76 4.81 12.99 1.94
CA LEU A 76 3.76 13.26 0.95
C LEU A 76 3.61 12.13 -0.08
N TRP A 77 4.72 11.49 -0.48
CA TRP A 77 4.66 10.31 -1.34
C TRP A 77 3.86 9.18 -0.69
N VAL A 78 4.18 8.86 0.56
CA VAL A 78 3.49 7.82 1.34
C VAL A 78 2.02 8.20 1.56
N ALA A 79 1.74 9.46 1.90
CA ALA A 79 0.37 9.96 2.05
C ALA A 79 -0.46 9.70 0.79
N ARG A 80 0.09 10.04 -0.39
CA ARG A 80 -0.58 9.80 -1.68
C ARG A 80 -0.87 8.31 -1.91
N ARG A 81 0.10 7.43 -1.64
CA ARG A 81 -0.08 5.97 -1.80
C ARG A 81 -1.16 5.40 -0.89
N LEU A 82 -1.30 5.92 0.33
CA LEU A 82 -2.36 5.51 1.25
C LEU A 82 -3.72 6.11 0.86
N TYR A 83 -3.73 7.38 0.47
CA TYR A 83 -4.93 8.11 0.08
C TYR A 83 -5.64 7.46 -1.10
N ASP A 84 -4.90 7.11 -2.16
CA ASP A 84 -5.45 6.54 -3.39
C ASP A 84 -6.28 5.27 -3.14
N TYR A 85 -5.99 4.52 -2.06
CA TYR A 85 -6.62 3.24 -1.71
C TYR A 85 -7.41 3.26 -0.39
N ALA A 86 -7.57 4.43 0.24
CA ALA A 86 -8.29 4.57 1.51
C ALA A 86 -9.79 4.26 1.42
N HIS A 87 -10.32 4.05 0.21
CA HIS A 87 -11.69 3.63 -0.07
C HIS A 87 -11.89 2.11 0.08
N LEU A 88 -10.82 1.31 0.00
CA LEU A 88 -10.93 -0.16 -0.01
C LEU A 88 -11.65 -0.79 1.19
N PRO A 89 -11.54 -0.28 2.43
CA PRO A 89 -12.33 -0.81 3.54
C PRO A 89 -13.85 -0.68 3.34
N HIS A 90 -14.29 0.34 2.59
CA HIS A 90 -15.70 0.51 2.23
C HIS A 90 -16.13 -0.53 1.19
N ASP A 91 -15.31 -0.76 0.17
CA ASP A 91 -15.65 -1.61 -0.98
C ASP A 91 -15.49 -3.10 -0.69
N LYS A 92 -14.44 -3.48 0.05
CA LYS A 92 -14.09 -4.89 0.33
C LYS A 92 -14.61 -5.40 1.68
N GLY A 93 -15.23 -4.51 2.46
CA GLY A 93 -15.95 -4.85 3.68
C GLY A 93 -15.12 -4.88 4.97
N PRO A 94 -15.74 -5.28 6.09
CA PRO A 94 -15.15 -5.16 7.41
C PRO A 94 -13.88 -6.00 7.57
N GLY A 95 -12.96 -5.47 8.37
CA GLY A 95 -11.65 -6.10 8.65
C GLY A 95 -10.57 -5.77 7.62
N VAL A 96 -10.92 -5.17 6.48
CA VAL A 96 -9.92 -4.71 5.50
C VAL A 96 -9.19 -3.49 6.03
N ARG A 97 -7.88 -3.63 6.22
CA ARG A 97 -7.02 -2.55 6.71
C ARG A 97 -5.62 -2.63 6.08
N PRO A 98 -4.86 -1.53 6.04
CA PRO A 98 -3.56 -1.50 5.38
C PRO A 98 -2.46 -2.09 6.26
N TRP A 99 -1.56 -2.82 5.63
CA TRP A 99 -0.31 -3.30 6.22
C TRP A 99 0.84 -3.23 5.21
N VAL A 100 2.05 -3.13 5.74
CA VAL A 100 3.29 -3.05 4.97
C VAL A 100 3.90 -4.45 4.86
N LEU A 101 4.34 -4.77 3.65
CA LEU A 101 5.14 -5.95 3.37
C LEU A 101 6.42 -5.60 2.60
N GLU A 102 7.41 -6.46 2.72
CA GLU A 102 8.58 -6.55 1.84
C GLU A 102 8.42 -7.78 0.94
N GLY A 103 8.93 -7.74 -0.29
CA GLY A 103 8.83 -8.86 -1.22
C GLY A 103 9.32 -8.52 -2.62
N HIS A 104 9.01 -9.40 -3.58
CA HIS A 104 9.44 -9.25 -4.98
C HIS A 104 8.26 -9.25 -5.93
N GLU A 105 8.25 -8.29 -6.85
CA GLU A 105 7.28 -8.31 -7.94
C GLU A 105 7.58 -9.45 -8.93
N THR A 106 6.57 -10.27 -9.22
CA THR A 106 6.66 -11.33 -10.24
C THR A 106 5.76 -11.08 -11.46
N GLY A 107 4.95 -10.03 -11.43
CA GLY A 107 4.04 -9.68 -12.52
C GLY A 107 3.12 -8.52 -12.17
N ARG A 108 2.13 -8.30 -13.03
CA ARG A 108 1.14 -7.23 -12.88
C ARG A 108 -0.28 -7.79 -12.96
N GLY A 109 -1.14 -7.28 -12.10
CA GLY A 109 -2.58 -7.56 -12.10
C GLY A 109 -3.32 -6.79 -13.20
N PRO A 110 -4.65 -6.99 -13.30
CA PRO A 110 -5.49 -6.39 -14.34
C PRO A 110 -5.51 -4.85 -14.28
N ASP A 111 -5.30 -4.26 -13.10
CA ASP A 111 -5.23 -2.81 -12.91
C ASP A 111 -3.78 -2.28 -12.97
N ASN A 112 -2.87 -3.10 -13.50
CA ASN A 112 -1.43 -2.85 -13.61
C ASN A 112 -0.72 -2.70 -12.24
N GLU A 113 -1.33 -3.20 -11.18
CA GLU A 113 -0.75 -3.23 -9.86
C GLU A 113 0.25 -4.40 -9.69
N PRO A 114 1.37 -4.21 -8.96
CA PRO A 114 2.32 -5.28 -8.71
C PRO A 114 1.68 -6.52 -8.04
N LEU A 115 2.08 -7.69 -8.52
CA LEU A 115 1.84 -8.97 -7.86
C LEU A 115 3.11 -9.41 -7.15
N VAL A 116 3.04 -9.51 -5.82
CA VAL A 116 4.20 -9.69 -4.95
C VAL A 116 4.26 -11.11 -4.39
N VAL A 117 5.46 -11.71 -4.42
CA VAL A 117 5.80 -13.02 -3.86
C VAL A 117 6.93 -12.88 -2.83
N ASP A 118 7.22 -13.97 -2.11
CA ASP A 118 8.21 -14.01 -1.02
C ASP A 118 7.94 -12.93 0.04
N VAL A 119 6.67 -12.85 0.43
CA VAL A 119 6.13 -11.76 1.24
C VAL A 119 6.54 -11.89 2.70
N GLU A 120 7.20 -10.86 3.21
CA GLU A 120 7.50 -10.67 4.64
C GLU A 120 6.63 -9.53 5.21
N PRO A 121 5.65 -9.82 6.07
CA PRO A 121 4.87 -8.79 6.76
C PRO A 121 5.73 -7.99 7.74
N LEU A 122 5.67 -6.66 7.68
CA LEU A 122 6.48 -5.78 8.53
C LEU A 122 5.70 -5.10 9.65
N CYS A 123 4.54 -4.52 9.32
CA CYS A 123 3.72 -3.80 10.29
C CYS A 123 2.32 -3.51 9.76
N TRP A 124 1.38 -3.34 10.68
CA TRP A 124 0.09 -2.72 10.40
C TRP A 124 0.23 -1.20 10.29
N ILE A 125 -0.68 -0.57 9.55
CA ILE A 125 -0.82 0.88 9.50
C ILE A 125 -2.08 1.26 10.28
N GLY A 126 -1.89 2.07 11.33
CA GLY A 126 -2.97 2.55 12.19
C GLY A 126 -3.91 3.49 11.45
N SER A 127 -5.17 3.58 11.91
CA SER A 127 -6.18 4.44 11.30
C SER A 127 -5.78 5.92 11.30
N HIS A 128 -5.05 6.36 12.33
CA HIS A 128 -4.57 7.74 12.42
C HIS A 128 -3.66 8.13 11.25
N VAL A 129 -2.78 7.23 10.81
CA VAL A 129 -1.93 7.45 9.62
C VAL A 129 -2.77 7.72 8.37
N ILE A 130 -3.95 7.11 8.25
CA ILE A 130 -4.86 7.32 7.11
C ILE A 130 -5.52 8.71 7.19
N GLU A 131 -5.81 9.20 8.39
CA GLU A 131 -6.30 10.56 8.62
C GLU A 131 -5.21 11.59 8.25
N GLU A 132 -3.98 11.39 8.74
CA GLU A 132 -2.84 12.24 8.40
C GLU A 132 -2.54 12.25 6.90
N ALA A 133 -2.64 11.10 6.24
CA ALA A 133 -2.47 10.98 4.80
C ALA A 133 -3.51 11.80 4.03
N ARG A 134 -4.78 11.76 4.44
CA ARG A 134 -5.85 12.58 3.84
C ARG A 134 -5.57 14.06 4.01
N ASP A 135 -5.18 14.48 5.21
CA ASP A 135 -4.87 15.88 5.48
C ASP A 135 -3.64 16.35 4.69
N ALA A 136 -2.60 15.51 4.58
CA ALA A 136 -1.39 15.82 3.81
C ALA A 136 -1.69 16.00 2.32
N VAL A 137 -2.53 15.14 1.73
CA VAL A 137 -2.97 15.27 0.33
C VAL A 137 -3.86 16.49 0.14
N ALA A 138 -4.84 16.73 1.03
CA ALA A 138 -5.72 17.89 0.96
C ALA A 138 -4.95 19.23 1.03
N ARG A 139 -3.83 19.28 1.77
CA ARG A 139 -2.94 20.45 1.80
C ARG A 139 -2.18 20.70 0.51
N GLN A 140 -2.09 19.72 -0.39
CA GLN A 140 -1.44 19.88 -1.71
C GLN A 140 -2.37 20.44 -2.78
N GLU A 141 -3.60 20.84 -2.46
CA GLU A 141 -4.50 21.47 -3.42
C GLU A 141 -4.08 22.93 -3.68
N PRO A 142 -3.43 23.23 -4.82
CA PRO A 142 -3.79 24.41 -5.58
C PRO A 142 -4.25 24.04 -7.01
N GLU A 143 -5.37 24.63 -7.42
CA GLU A 143 -5.95 24.66 -8.79
C GLU A 143 -5.75 23.39 -9.64
N TRP A 144 -6.22 22.22 -9.19
CA TRP A 144 -6.53 21.17 -10.17
C TRP A 144 -7.85 21.48 -10.87
N GLY A 145 -7.82 22.52 -11.72
CA GLY A 145 -8.84 22.75 -12.72
C GLY A 145 -8.89 21.55 -13.66
N THR A 146 -10.12 21.13 -14.00
CA THR A 146 -10.38 20.09 -15.00
C THR A 146 -9.49 20.32 -16.22
N LEU A 147 -8.82 19.27 -16.70
CA LEU A 147 -8.12 19.22 -17.99
C LEU A 147 -9.12 19.43 -19.14
N ARG A 148 -9.68 20.64 -19.28
CA ARG A 148 -10.29 21.10 -20.53
C ARG A 148 -9.13 21.36 -21.47
N ARG A 149 -8.74 20.32 -22.20
CA ARG A 149 -8.08 20.50 -23.49
C ARG A 149 -9.10 21.19 -24.39
N SER A 150 -9.07 22.52 -24.47
CA SER A 150 -9.63 23.23 -25.62
C SER A 150 -8.80 22.80 -26.82
N GLY A 151 -9.32 21.83 -27.58
CA GLY A 151 -8.75 21.43 -28.86
C GLY A 151 -8.71 22.64 -29.78
N GLY A 152 -7.51 22.97 -30.27
CA GLY A 152 -7.30 23.80 -31.45
C GLY A 152 -7.09 22.91 -32.67
#